data_AF-A0A533YK96-F1
#
_entry.id   AF-A0A533YK96-F1
#
_cell.length_a   1.000
_cell.length_b   1.000
_cell.length_c   1.000
_cell.angle_alpha   90.00
_cell.angle_beta   90.00
_cell.angle_gamma   90.00
#
_symmetry.space_group_name_H-M   'P 1'
#
loop_
_entity.id
_entity.type
_entity.pdbx_description
1 polymer ?
#
loop_
_entity_poly.entity_id
_entity_poly.type
_entity_poly.pdbx_seq_one_letter_code
_entity_poly.pdbx_strand_id
1 'polypeptide(L)'
;MPQACFVYGEVFWSPVQTTAMLSSNCRIHIERQERLIIMKGQNRTIRFQIPEEPGMHEFIYRWGQPTAHFDDELVQVASIIGGGL
;
A
#
# COMPACT_ATOMS: atom_id res chain seq x y z
N MET A 1 13.49 1.62 21.22
CA MET A 1 12.32 2.31 20.63
C MET A 1 11.72 1.39 19.58
N PRO A 2 10.39 1.19 19.51
CA PRO A 2 9.81 0.40 18.43
C PRO A 2 10.12 1.07 17.09
N GLN A 3 10.67 0.32 16.14
CA GLN A 3 10.93 0.81 14.79
C GLN A 3 9.60 1.16 14.12
N ALA A 4 9.55 2.26 13.37
CA ALA A 4 8.38 2.59 12.57
C ALA A 4 8.16 1.51 11.51
N CYS A 5 6.90 1.10 11.34
CA CYS A 5 6.48 0.06 10.41
C CYS A 5 6.20 0.69 9.04
N PHE A 6 6.86 0.17 8.02
CA PHE A 6 6.82 0.65 6.65
C PHE A 6 6.52 -0.50 5.69
N VAL A 7 5.75 -0.17 4.65
CA VAL A 7 5.56 -0.98 3.46
C VAL A 7 6.17 -0.19 2.30
N TYR A 8 7.00 -0.83 1.50
CA TYR A 8 7.76 -0.17 0.43
C TYR A 8 7.99 -1.12 -0.74
N GLY A 9 8.26 -0.56 -1.92
CA GLY A 9 8.59 -1.33 -3.11
C GLY A 9 8.20 -0.61 -4.39
N GLU A 10 7.88 -1.37 -5.43
CA GLU A 10 7.56 -0.83 -6.75
C GLU A 10 6.21 -1.36 -7.21
N VAL A 11 5.45 -0.49 -7.88
CA VAL A 11 4.16 -0.80 -8.47
C VAL A 11 4.20 -0.39 -9.93
N PHE A 12 3.93 -1.34 -10.82
CA PHE A 12 3.78 -1.05 -12.24
C PHE A 12 2.33 -1.19 -12.67
N TRP A 13 1.82 -0.18 -13.37
CA TRP A 13 0.47 -0.19 -13.92
C TRP A 13 0.46 0.15 -15.41
N SER A 14 -0.41 -0.54 -16.14
CA SER A 14 -0.79 -0.28 -17.52
C SER A 14 -2.20 -0.83 -17.77
N PRO A 15 -2.87 -0.44 -18.86
CA PRO A 15 -4.17 -1.00 -19.23
C PRO A 15 -4.17 -2.52 -19.46
N VAL A 16 -3.00 -3.11 -19.74
CA VAL A 16 -2.85 -4.54 -20.10
C VAL A 16 -2.42 -5.36 -18.89
N GLN A 17 -1.64 -4.77 -18.00
CA GLN A 17 -1.03 -5.47 -16.88
C GLN A 17 -0.81 -4.53 -15.70
N THR A 18 -0.98 -5.09 -14.51
CA THR A 18 -0.51 -4.49 -13.26
C THR A 18 0.45 -5.47 -12.59
N THR A 19 1.48 -4.99 -11.90
CA THR A 19 2.36 -5.76 -11.01
C THR A 19 2.70 -4.92 -9.78
N ALA A 20 2.96 -5.59 -8.65
CA ALA A 20 3.32 -4.92 -7.41
C ALA A 20 4.32 -5.80 -6.66
N MET A 21 5.53 -5.31 -6.47
CA MET A 21 6.58 -5.95 -5.68
C MET A 21 6.77 -5.15 -4.40
N LEU A 22 5.98 -5.51 -3.39
CA LEU A 22 5.93 -4.81 -2.10
C LEU A 22 6.52 -5.67 -0.99
N SER A 23 7.27 -5.03 -0.12
CA SER A 23 7.87 -5.60 1.09
C SER A 23 7.50 -4.77 2.31
N SER A 24 7.64 -5.34 3.50
CA SER A 24 7.43 -4.61 4.74
C SER A 24 8.47 -4.99 5.79
N ASN A 25 8.81 -4.06 6.66
CA ASN A 25 9.74 -4.30 7.78
C ASN A 25 9.03 -4.80 9.06
N CYS A 26 7.75 -5.15 8.94
CA CYS A 26 6.87 -5.55 10.03
C CYS A 26 5.97 -6.70 9.55
N ARG A 27 5.27 -7.37 10.48
CA ARG A 27 4.38 -8.49 10.13
C ARG A 27 3.07 -7.97 9.55
N ILE A 28 3.09 -7.63 8.27
CA ILE A 28 1.92 -7.27 7.46
C ILE A 28 1.80 -8.26 6.32
N HIS A 29 0.58 -8.74 6.07
CA HIS A 29 0.27 -9.50 4.87
C HIS A 29 -0.17 -8.55 3.76
N ILE A 30 0.44 -8.66 2.58
CA ILE A 30 0.18 -7.78 1.44
C ILE A 30 -0.44 -8.61 0.33
N GLU A 31 -1.63 -8.19 -0.11
CA GLU A 31 -2.37 -8.78 -1.21
C GLU A 31 -2.59 -7.73 -2.29
N ARG A 32 -2.60 -8.15 -3.55
CA ARG A 32 -2.96 -7.30 -4.68
C ARG A 32 -4.11 -7.91 -5.45
N GLN A 33 -5.18 -7.14 -5.61
CA GLN A 33 -6.34 -7.48 -6.42
C GLN A 33 -6.48 -6.42 -7.51
N GLU A 34 -6.05 -6.74 -8.73
CA GLU A 34 -6.02 -5.78 -9.85
C GLU A 34 -5.25 -4.49 -9.48
N ARG A 35 -5.97 -3.36 -9.40
CA ARG A 35 -5.46 -2.03 -9.03
C ARG A 35 -5.57 -1.72 -7.53
N LEU A 36 -6.03 -2.66 -6.73
CA LEU A 36 -6.21 -2.51 -5.28
C LEU A 36 -5.10 -3.25 -4.54
N ILE A 37 -4.34 -2.52 -3.73
CA ILE A 37 -3.44 -3.13 -2.75
C ILE A 37 -4.16 -3.20 -1.41
N ILE A 38 -4.14 -4.39 -0.80
CA ILE A 38 -4.75 -4.68 0.50
C ILE A 38 -3.63 -5.10 1.44
N MET A 39 -3.44 -4.35 2.52
CA MET A 39 -2.45 -4.64 3.55
C MET A 39 -3.16 -4.98 4.86
N LYS A 40 -2.87 -6.15 5.42
CA LYS A 40 -3.50 -6.66 6.63
C LYS A 40 -2.45 -6.75 7.74
N GLY A 41 -2.61 -5.92 8.76
CA GLY A 41 -1.89 -6.06 10.03
C GLY A 41 -2.76 -6.77 11.07
N GLN A 42 -2.28 -6.86 12.31
CA GLN A 42 -2.99 -7.56 13.39
C GLN A 42 -4.42 -7.07 13.63
N ASN A 43 -4.64 -5.75 13.70
CA ASN A 43 -5.93 -5.17 14.07
C ASN A 43 -6.48 -4.21 13.01
N ARG A 44 -5.82 -4.09 11.86
CA ARG A 44 -6.15 -3.10 10.83
C ARG A 44 -5.96 -3.67 9.44
N THR A 45 -6.95 -3.42 8.59
CA THR A 45 -6.82 -3.62 7.14
C THR A 45 -6.80 -2.26 6.46
N ILE A 46 -5.81 -2.07 5.60
CA ILE A 46 -5.54 -0.83 4.89
C ILE A 46 -5.65 -1.14 3.40
N ARG A 47 -6.38 -0.29 2.66
CA ARG A 47 -6.59 -0.46 1.22
C ARG A 47 -6.28 0.83 0.49
N PHE A 48 -5.60 0.74 -0.65
CA PHE A 48 -5.38 1.88 -1.54
C PHE A 48 -5.41 1.44 -2.99
N GLN A 49 -5.80 2.37 -3.86
CA GLN A 49 -5.78 2.18 -5.30
C GLN A 49 -4.44 2.64 -5.86
N ILE A 50 -3.89 1.84 -6.77
CA ILE A 50 -2.72 2.20 -7.57
C ILE A 50 -3.11 3.38 -8.47
N PRO A 51 -2.26 4.42 -8.62
CA PRO A 51 -2.51 5.56 -9.51
C PRO A 51 -2.98 5.19 -10.92
N GLU A 52 -3.69 6.11 -11.57
CA GLU A 52 -4.15 5.99 -12.97
C GLU A 52 -3.09 6.37 -14.00
N GLU A 53 -1.89 6.75 -13.55
CA GLU A 53 -0.79 7.04 -14.45
C GLU A 53 -0.08 5.73 -14.83
N PRO A 54 0.02 5.38 -16.13
CA PRO A 54 0.74 4.19 -16.56
C PRO A 54 2.24 4.36 -16.35
N GLY A 55 2.87 3.35 -15.76
CA GLY A 55 4.29 3.41 -15.48
C GLY A 55 4.68 2.59 -14.27
N MET A 56 5.96 2.69 -13.93
CA MET A 56 6.53 2.17 -12.70
C MET A 56 6.55 3.31 -11.68
N HIS A 57 6.04 3.04 -10.48
CA HIS A 57 5.96 4.00 -9.39
C HIS A 57 6.63 3.40 -8.15
N GLU A 58 7.51 4.17 -7.53
CA GLU A 58 8.07 3.85 -6.23
C GLU A 58 6.99 4.05 -5.17
N PHE A 59 6.76 3.05 -4.34
CA PHE A 59 5.75 3.07 -3.30
C PHE A 59 6.40 3.09 -1.92
N ILE A 60 5.96 4.00 -1.06
CA ILE A 60 6.26 3.95 0.37
C ILE A 60 5.05 4.35 1.22
N TYR A 61 4.78 3.53 2.23
CA TYR A 61 3.70 3.77 3.16
C TYR A 61 4.14 3.51 4.59
N ARG A 62 3.91 4.49 5.46
CA ARG A 62 4.09 4.32 6.90
C ARG A 62 2.80 3.83 7.53
N TRP A 63 2.85 2.67 8.18
CA TRP A 63 1.68 2.01 8.74
C TRP A 63 0.88 2.93 9.68
N GLY A 64 -0.41 3.06 9.39
CA GLY A 64 -1.36 3.87 10.17
C GLY A 64 -1.44 5.34 9.76
N GLN A 65 -0.66 5.79 8.76
CA GLN A 65 -0.85 7.12 8.15
C GLN A 65 -2.07 7.12 7.21
N PRO A 66 -2.73 8.27 7.02
CA PRO A 66 -3.89 8.38 6.13
C PRO A 66 -3.51 8.42 4.65
N THR A 67 -2.22 8.58 4.33
CA THR A 67 -1.70 8.71 2.97
C THR A 67 -0.52 7.77 2.73
N ALA A 68 -0.40 7.33 1.48
CA ALA A 68 0.77 6.64 0.94
C ALA A 68 1.46 7.51 -0.10
N HIS A 69 2.76 7.32 -0.26
CA HIS A 69 3.55 7.97 -1.29
C HIS A 69 3.69 7.06 -2.50
N PHE A 70 3.45 7.62 -3.67
CA PHE A 70 3.77 7.05 -4.97
C PHE A 70 4.65 8.07 -5.69
N ASP A 71 5.93 7.76 -5.88
CA ASP A 71 6.95 8.73 -6.28
C ASP A 71 6.89 9.99 -5.39
N ASP A 72 6.60 11.15 -5.99
CA ASP A 72 6.42 12.43 -5.30
C ASP A 72 4.94 12.73 -4.93
N GLU A 73 4.00 11.85 -5.26
CA GLU A 73 2.56 12.04 -5.05
C GLU A 73 2.04 11.39 -3.76
N LEU A 74 1.04 12.04 -3.16
CA LEU A 74 0.34 11.54 -1.97
C LEU A 74 -1.04 10.98 -2.34
N VAL A 75 -1.21 9.67 -2.16
CA VAL A 75 -2.48 8.98 -2.39
C VAL A 75 -3.18 8.71 -1.07
N GLN A 76 -4.47 9.08 -0.96
CA GLN A 76 -5.26 8.78 0.24
C GLN A 76 -5.54 7.29 0.37
N VAL A 77 -5.43 6.78 1.59
CA VAL A 77 -5.83 5.43 1.96
C VAL A 77 -7.36 5.38 2.05
N ALA A 78 -7.99 4.56 1.23
CA ALA A 78 -9.45 4.52 1.07
C ALA A 78 -10.19 3.92 2.28
N SER A 79 -9.55 3.09 3.09
CA SER A 79 -10.20 2.50 4.26
C SER A 79 -9.19 1.98 5.28
N ILE A 80 -9.31 2.45 6.52
CA ILE A 80 -8.69 1.85 7.71
C ILE A 80 -9.83 1.16 8.46
N ILE A 81 -10.09 -0.12 8.15
CA ILE A 81 -11.02 -0.88 8.99
C ILE A 81 -10.23 -1.35 10.19
N GLY A 82 -10.45 -0.69 11.33
CA GLY A 82 -10.07 -1.24 12.63
C GLY A 82 -10.95 -2.44 12.91
N GLY A 83 -10.36 -3.62 13.02
CA GLY A 83 -11.08 -4.80 13.51
C GLY A 83 -11.49 -4.54 14.95
N GLY A 84 -12.76 -4.22 15.15
CA GLY A 84 -13.37 -3.92 16.43
C GLY A 84 -14.76 -4.50 16.52
N LEU A 85 -14.83 -5.82 16.65
CA LEU A 85 -15.56 -6.62 17.65
C LEU A 85 -15.53 -8.10 17.26
#